data_AF-A0A0T7H6E6-F1
#
_entry.id   AF-A0A0T7H6E6-F1
#
_cell.length_a   1.000
_cell.length_b   1.000
_cell.length_c   1.000
_cell.angle_alpha   90.00
_cell.angle_beta   90.00
_cell.angle_gamma   90.00
#
_symmetry.space_group_name_H-M   'P 1'
#
loop_
_entity.id
_entity.type
_entity.pdbx_description
1 polymer ?
#
loop_
_entity_poly.entity_id
_entity_poly.type
_entity_poly.pdbx_seq_one_letter_code
_entity_poly.pdbx_strand_id
1 'polypeptide(L)'
;CKIMDMAVRVGAPVIGLNDSGGARIQEGVSSLAGYAEVFRRNAEASGVVPQISVIMGPCAGGAVYSPAMTDFIFMVRDSSYMFVTGPDVVKTVTNEIVTAEELGGAGTHTKKSSVADAAFENDIEALEAVRQLFDFLPLNNREKPPVRPFHDDPARIENRLDSLIPDSA
;
A
#
# COMPACT_ATOMS: atom_id res chain seq x y z
N CYS A 1 -5.52 4.69 -16.76
CA CYS A 1 -6.86 4.74 -16.15
C CYS A 1 -7.85 3.63 -16.57
N LYS A 2 -7.84 3.14 -17.82
CA LYS A 2 -8.82 2.15 -18.34
C LYS A 2 -9.14 0.96 -17.40
N ILE A 3 -8.13 0.38 -16.76
CA ILE A 3 -8.31 -0.78 -15.88
C ILE A 3 -9.08 -0.44 -14.59
N MET A 4 -8.90 0.76 -14.03
CA MET A 4 -9.62 1.19 -12.83
C MET A 4 -11.11 1.41 -13.14
N ASP A 5 -11.40 2.03 -14.29
CA ASP A 5 -12.77 2.21 -14.78
C ASP A 5 -13.47 0.85 -14.98
N MET A 6 -12.73 -0.14 -15.48
CA MET A 6 -13.25 -1.49 -15.67
C MET A 6 -13.45 -2.22 -14.34
N ALA A 7 -12.49 -2.12 -13.42
CA ALA A 7 -12.53 -2.75 -12.11
C ALA A 7 -13.74 -2.28 -11.29
N VAL A 8 -13.98 -0.97 -11.21
CA VAL A 8 -15.17 -0.41 -10.54
C VAL A 8 -16.46 -0.87 -11.22
N ARG A 9 -16.49 -0.93 -12.56
CA ARG A 9 -17.68 -1.38 -13.30
C ARG A 9 -18.05 -2.83 -13.01
N VAL A 10 -17.05 -3.71 -12.89
CA VAL A 10 -17.27 -5.15 -12.65
C VAL A 10 -17.23 -5.52 -11.16
N GLY A 11 -16.91 -4.59 -10.27
CA GLY A 11 -16.79 -4.84 -8.84
C GLY A 11 -15.60 -5.71 -8.48
N ALA A 12 -14.43 -5.47 -9.09
CA ALA A 12 -13.20 -6.22 -8.83
C ALA A 12 -12.13 -5.33 -8.17
N PRO A 13 -11.28 -5.89 -7.29
CA PRO A 13 -10.16 -5.16 -6.69
C PRO A 13 -9.13 -4.66 -7.72
N VAL A 14 -8.38 -3.62 -7.34
CA VAL A 14 -7.25 -3.08 -8.12
C VAL A 14 -5.97 -3.21 -7.30
N ILE A 15 -4.94 -3.81 -7.89
CA ILE A 15 -3.62 -3.94 -7.29
C ILE A 15 -2.62 -3.14 -8.13
N GLY A 16 -2.02 -2.11 -7.55
CA GLY A 16 -0.99 -1.29 -8.16
C GLY A 16 0.41 -1.73 -7.73
N LEU A 17 1.24 -2.19 -8.67
CA LEU A 17 2.66 -2.45 -8.44
C LEU A 17 3.44 -1.21 -8.89
N ASN A 18 4.00 -0.48 -7.93
CA ASN A 18 4.59 0.84 -8.15
C ASN A 18 6.12 0.74 -8.12
N ASP A 19 6.72 1.08 -9.25
CA ASP A 19 8.16 1.27 -9.46
C ASP A 19 8.32 2.41 -10.48
N SER A 20 8.40 3.64 -9.99
CA SER A 20 8.37 4.86 -10.81
C SER A 20 9.15 6.01 -10.17
N GLY A 21 10.09 6.56 -10.93
CA GLY A 21 10.81 7.79 -10.56
C GLY A 21 9.96 9.06 -10.50
N GLY A 22 8.66 9.00 -10.82
CA GLY A 22 7.73 10.12 -10.70
C GLY A 22 7.22 10.65 -12.04
N ALA A 23 6.97 11.96 -12.13
CA ALA A 23 6.42 12.60 -13.32
C ALA A 23 7.43 12.58 -14.49
N ARG A 24 6.92 12.41 -15.73
CA ARG A 24 7.76 12.58 -16.92
C ARG A 24 7.88 14.07 -17.25
N ILE A 25 8.99 14.68 -16.83
CA ILE A 25 9.22 16.13 -16.91
C ILE A 25 9.03 16.69 -18.33
N GLN A 26 9.42 15.93 -19.34
CA GLN A 26 9.33 16.32 -20.76
C GLN A 26 7.89 16.52 -21.23
N GLU A 27 6.91 15.88 -20.58
CA GLU A 27 5.49 16.01 -20.89
C GLU A 27 4.81 17.15 -20.08
N GLY A 28 5.55 17.80 -19.17
CA GLY A 28 5.09 18.96 -18.42
C GLY A 28 3.73 18.76 -17.76
N VAL A 29 2.80 19.68 -18.03
CA VAL A 29 1.44 19.68 -17.46
C VAL A 29 0.61 18.45 -17.82
N SER A 30 0.91 17.79 -18.95
CA SER A 30 0.19 16.58 -19.35
C SER A 30 0.49 15.41 -18.40
N SER A 31 1.73 15.31 -17.90
CA SER A 31 2.07 14.31 -16.88
C SER A 31 1.30 14.55 -15.57
N LEU A 32 1.08 15.82 -15.20
CA LEU A 32 0.33 16.18 -13.99
C LEU A 32 -1.17 15.93 -14.14
N ALA A 33 -1.73 16.22 -15.32
CA ALA A 33 -3.13 15.89 -15.63
C ALA A 33 -3.36 14.36 -15.58
N GLY A 34 -2.38 13.57 -16.05
CA GLY A 34 -2.39 12.11 -15.94
C GLY A 34 -2.50 11.63 -14.48
N TYR A 35 -1.74 12.23 -13.56
CA TYR A 35 -1.85 11.94 -12.13
C TYR A 35 -3.23 12.29 -11.57
N ALA A 36 -3.75 13.47 -11.89
CA ALA A 36 -5.06 13.91 -11.39
C ALA A 36 -6.19 12.93 -11.80
N GLU A 37 -6.15 12.40 -13.02
CA GLU A 37 -7.12 11.40 -13.49
C GLU A 37 -7.04 10.07 -12.73
N VAL A 38 -5.85 9.67 -12.28
CA VAL A 38 -5.67 8.49 -11.42
C VAL A 38 -6.21 8.78 -10.02
N PHE A 39 -5.85 9.92 -9.42
CA PHE A 39 -6.28 10.28 -8.07
C PHE A 39 -7.80 10.41 -7.95
N ARG A 40 -8.44 11.01 -8.96
CA ARG A 40 -9.92 11.08 -9.02
C ARG A 40 -10.54 9.69 -8.94
N ARG A 41 -9.98 8.71 -9.65
CA ARG A 41 -10.48 7.33 -9.64
C ARG A 41 -10.17 6.61 -8.34
N ASN A 42 -9.03 6.89 -7.69
CA ASN A 42 -8.78 6.36 -6.36
C ASN A 42 -9.84 6.83 -5.35
N ALA A 43 -10.18 8.13 -5.39
CA ALA A 43 -11.24 8.68 -4.56
C ALA A 43 -12.61 8.06 -4.86
N GLU A 44 -12.98 7.95 -6.14
CA GLU A 44 -14.26 7.37 -6.56
C GLU A 44 -14.39 5.86 -6.25
N ALA A 45 -13.26 5.14 -6.24
CA ALA A 45 -13.22 3.71 -5.93
C ALA A 45 -13.10 3.41 -4.42
N SER A 46 -12.77 4.42 -3.60
CA SER A 46 -12.57 4.24 -2.15
C SER A 46 -13.83 3.73 -1.46
N GLY A 47 -13.71 2.60 -0.77
CA GLY A 47 -14.85 1.92 -0.15
C GLY A 47 -15.83 1.28 -1.14
N VAL A 48 -15.50 1.21 -2.44
CA VAL A 48 -16.31 0.56 -3.48
C VAL A 48 -15.71 -0.77 -3.90
N VAL A 49 -14.44 -0.75 -4.31
CA VAL A 49 -13.62 -1.94 -4.58
C VAL A 49 -12.32 -1.83 -3.78
N PRO A 50 -11.75 -2.94 -3.27
CA PRO A 50 -10.47 -2.89 -2.59
C PRO A 50 -9.35 -2.39 -3.51
N GLN A 51 -8.53 -1.48 -3.01
CA GLN A 51 -7.38 -0.89 -3.67
C GLN A 51 -6.12 -1.20 -2.86
N ILE A 52 -5.18 -1.93 -3.45
CA ILE A 52 -3.93 -2.34 -2.78
C ILE A 52 -2.76 -1.77 -3.57
N SER A 53 -1.85 -1.07 -2.89
CA SER A 53 -0.60 -0.58 -3.46
C SER A 53 0.58 -1.38 -2.92
N VAL A 54 1.44 -1.84 -3.83
CA VAL A 54 2.71 -2.48 -3.51
C VAL A 54 3.81 -1.61 -4.09
N ILE A 55 4.72 -1.16 -3.25
CA ILE A 55 5.84 -0.29 -3.61
C ILE A 55 7.09 -1.16 -3.69
N MET A 56 7.53 -1.43 -4.91
CA MET A 56 8.60 -2.39 -5.24
C MET A 56 9.82 -1.68 -5.84
N GLY A 57 9.83 -0.35 -5.81
CA GLY A 57 10.91 0.49 -6.32
C GLY A 57 10.77 1.93 -5.84
N PRO A 58 11.42 2.89 -6.52
CA PRO A 58 11.21 4.31 -6.28
C PRO A 58 9.74 4.71 -6.45
N CYS A 59 9.25 5.60 -5.60
CA CYS A 59 7.96 6.26 -5.78
C CYS A 59 8.07 7.69 -5.25
N ALA A 60 8.29 8.67 -6.15
CA ALA A 60 8.63 10.03 -5.74
C ALA A 60 7.64 11.09 -6.27
N GLY A 61 7.47 12.16 -5.51
CA GLY A 61 6.66 13.32 -5.92
C GLY A 61 5.20 12.96 -6.10
N GLY A 62 4.64 13.29 -7.27
CA GLY A 62 3.23 13.02 -7.57
C GLY A 62 2.84 11.54 -7.44
N ALA A 63 3.77 10.62 -7.67
CA ALA A 63 3.48 9.19 -7.65
C ALA A 63 2.99 8.71 -6.28
N VAL A 64 3.44 9.32 -5.17
CA VAL A 64 3.08 8.85 -3.81
C VAL A 64 1.62 9.07 -3.45
N TYR A 65 0.93 9.99 -4.14
CA TYR A 65 -0.44 10.35 -3.78
C TYR A 65 -1.47 9.30 -4.19
N SER A 66 -1.21 8.49 -5.23
CA SER A 66 -2.13 7.41 -5.57
C SER A 66 -2.09 6.31 -4.50
N PRO A 67 -0.93 5.77 -4.10
CA PRO A 67 -0.84 4.84 -2.97
C PRO A 67 -1.43 5.39 -1.67
N ALA A 68 -1.19 6.66 -1.36
CA ALA A 68 -1.73 7.31 -0.16
C ALA A 68 -3.28 7.35 -0.10
N MET A 69 -3.97 7.10 -1.22
CA MET A 69 -5.43 7.03 -1.32
C MET A 69 -5.96 5.60 -1.47
N THR A 70 -5.09 4.60 -1.54
CA THR A 70 -5.48 3.19 -1.56
C THR A 70 -5.65 2.64 -0.14
N ASP A 71 -6.31 1.49 -0.01
CA ASP A 71 -6.71 0.95 1.29
C ASP A 71 -5.53 0.31 2.04
N PHE A 72 -4.55 -0.23 1.31
CA PHE A 72 -3.34 -0.82 1.88
C PHE A 72 -2.08 -0.43 1.07
N ILE A 73 -0.98 -0.18 1.77
CA ILE A 73 0.33 0.11 1.22
C ILE A 73 1.36 -0.86 1.79
N PHE A 74 1.89 -1.72 0.92
CA PHE A 74 2.99 -2.62 1.23
C PHE A 74 4.27 -2.16 0.55
N MET A 75 5.41 -2.32 1.23
CA MET A 75 6.72 -1.94 0.72
C MET A 75 7.69 -3.12 0.75
N VAL A 76 8.68 -3.13 -0.13
CA VAL A 76 9.79 -4.08 -0.11
C VAL A 76 11.00 -3.39 0.53
N ARG A 77 11.63 -4.06 1.50
CA ARG A 77 12.82 -3.54 2.20
C ARG A 77 13.98 -3.37 1.24
N ASP A 78 14.77 -2.34 1.48
CA ASP A 78 16.04 -2.03 0.80
C ASP A 78 15.97 -1.77 -0.72
N SER A 79 14.84 -2.07 -1.37
CA SER A 79 14.62 -1.84 -2.80
C SER A 79 13.57 -0.76 -3.09
N SER A 80 12.78 -0.34 -2.10
CA SER A 80 11.69 0.62 -2.31
C SER A 80 11.68 1.78 -1.32
N TYR A 81 11.24 2.95 -1.80
CA TYR A 81 11.15 4.16 -1.00
C TYR A 81 10.07 5.11 -1.54
N MET A 82 9.50 5.92 -0.64
CA MET A 82 8.52 6.94 -0.98
C MET A 82 8.81 8.30 -0.34
N PHE A 83 8.65 9.39 -1.09
CA PHE A 83 8.65 10.73 -0.53
C PHE A 83 8.05 11.73 -1.51
N VAL A 84 7.48 12.82 -0.99
CA VAL A 84 6.99 13.93 -1.81
C VAL A 84 8.17 14.71 -2.42
N THR A 85 9.21 14.94 -1.63
CA THR A 85 10.39 15.72 -2.04
C THR A 85 11.65 14.91 -1.78
N GLY A 86 12.51 14.79 -2.79
CA GLY A 86 13.70 13.94 -2.70
C GLY A 86 14.85 14.53 -1.86
N PRO A 87 15.82 13.70 -1.46
CA PRO A 87 16.91 14.10 -0.56
C PRO A 87 17.77 15.26 -1.07
N ASP A 88 18.00 15.37 -2.38
CA ASP A 88 18.79 16.46 -2.97
C ASP A 88 18.12 17.82 -2.75
N VAL A 89 16.79 17.87 -2.84
CA VAL A 89 16.02 19.10 -2.60
C VAL A 89 15.97 19.40 -1.10
N VAL A 90 15.85 18.38 -0.25
CA VAL A 90 15.96 18.55 1.21
C VAL A 90 17.30 19.18 1.57
N LYS A 91 18.41 18.63 1.06
CA LYS A 91 19.75 19.17 1.30
C LYS A 91 19.90 20.62 0.87
N THR A 92 19.41 20.99 -0.31
CA THR A 92 19.57 22.37 -0.81
C THR A 92 18.73 23.39 -0.05
N VAL A 93 17.57 22.99 0.49
CA VAL A 93 16.64 23.91 1.18
C VAL A 93 16.87 23.96 2.68
N THR A 94 17.17 22.82 3.33
CA THR A 94 17.28 22.71 4.79
C THR A 94 18.71 22.48 5.28
N ASN A 95 19.67 22.24 4.38
CA ASN A 95 21.04 21.78 4.70
C ASN A 95 21.12 20.42 5.42
N GLU A 96 20.03 19.66 5.45
CA GLU A 96 20.01 18.32 6.01
C GLU A 96 20.52 17.29 5.00
N ILE A 97 21.47 16.44 5.42
CA ILE A 97 22.00 15.36 4.59
C ILE A 97 21.36 14.07 5.08
N VAL A 98 20.44 13.54 4.28
CA VAL A 98 19.71 12.31 4.56
C VAL A 98 19.72 11.43 3.31
N THR A 99 19.76 10.11 3.49
CA THR A 99 19.67 9.17 2.37
C THR A 99 18.20 8.92 1.98
N ALA A 100 17.96 8.33 0.80
CA ALA A 100 16.61 7.96 0.37
C ALA A 100 15.96 6.95 1.33
N GLU A 101 16.73 5.99 1.84
CA GLU A 101 16.27 4.98 2.81
C GLU A 101 15.90 5.62 4.15
N GLU A 102 16.74 6.52 4.68
CA GLU A 102 16.42 7.23 5.93
C GLU A 102 15.20 8.14 5.78
N LEU A 103 15.07 8.81 4.63
CA LEU A 103 13.98 9.75 4.37
C LEU A 103 12.62 9.05 4.18
N GLY A 104 12.60 7.95 3.42
CA GLY A 104 11.37 7.36 2.91
C GLY A 104 11.44 5.87 2.65
N GLY A 105 12.42 5.16 3.20
CA GLY A 105 12.52 3.72 3.09
C GLY A 105 11.39 2.98 3.79
N ALA A 106 11.28 1.68 3.52
CA ALA A 106 10.24 0.82 4.06
C ALA A 106 10.23 0.81 5.61
N GLY A 107 11.41 0.87 6.25
CA GLY A 107 11.52 0.94 7.70
C GLY A 107 10.95 2.24 8.30
N THR A 108 11.19 3.37 7.64
CA THR A 108 10.67 4.68 8.05
C THR A 108 9.13 4.71 7.95
N HIS A 109 8.57 4.20 6.86
CA HIS A 109 7.13 4.24 6.63
C HIS A 109 6.32 3.27 7.48
N THR A 110 6.90 2.14 7.89
CA THR A 110 6.25 1.15 8.75
C THR A 110 6.37 1.43 10.25
N LYS A 111 7.42 2.15 10.69
CA LYS A 111 7.69 2.36 12.13
C LYS A 111 7.46 3.79 12.61
N LYS A 112 7.55 4.79 11.72
CA LYS A 112 7.58 6.21 12.12
C LYS A 112 6.46 7.03 11.51
N SER A 113 6.25 6.93 10.19
CA SER A 113 5.35 7.86 9.48
C SER A 113 3.91 7.38 9.34
N SER A 114 3.60 6.14 9.77
CA SER A 114 2.30 5.48 9.60
C SER A 114 1.78 5.45 8.15
N VAL A 115 2.67 5.37 7.15
CA VAL A 115 2.27 5.37 5.73
C VAL A 115 2.12 3.94 5.20
N ALA A 116 3.05 3.04 5.55
CA ALA A 116 3.03 1.66 5.07
C ALA A 116 2.46 0.73 6.15
N ASP A 117 1.59 -0.19 5.75
CA ASP A 117 0.96 -1.18 6.63
C ASP A 117 1.89 -2.34 6.94
N ALA A 118 2.77 -2.69 5.99
CA ALA A 118 3.78 -3.73 6.16
C ALA A 118 4.98 -3.52 5.23
N ALA A 119 6.12 -4.12 5.61
CA ALA A 119 7.32 -4.19 4.80
C ALA A 119 7.81 -5.63 4.73
N PHE A 120 8.12 -6.10 3.52
CA PHE A 120 8.54 -7.47 3.20
C PHE A 120 9.99 -7.53 2.77
N GLU A 121 10.66 -8.67 2.98
CA GLU A 121 12.10 -8.78 2.71
C GLU A 121 12.43 -8.78 1.21
N ASN A 122 11.49 -9.21 0.36
CA ASN A 122 11.67 -9.26 -1.09
C ASN A 122 10.33 -9.23 -1.84
N ASP A 123 10.43 -9.05 -3.15
CA ASP A 123 9.31 -8.98 -4.09
C ASP A 123 8.40 -10.21 -4.04
N ILE A 124 8.96 -11.41 -3.87
CA ILE A 124 8.20 -12.66 -3.88
C ILE A 124 7.30 -12.70 -2.63
N GLU A 125 7.85 -12.44 -1.46
CA GLU A 125 7.10 -12.39 -0.20
C GLU A 125 6.01 -11.31 -0.23
N ALA A 126 6.31 -10.13 -0.79
CA ALA A 126 5.31 -9.06 -0.93
C ALA A 126 4.12 -9.51 -1.80
N LEU A 127 4.39 -10.16 -2.93
CA LEU A 127 3.35 -10.68 -3.82
C LEU A 127 2.56 -11.83 -3.18
N GLU A 128 3.22 -12.72 -2.44
CA GLU A 128 2.55 -13.79 -1.69
C GLU A 128 1.62 -13.22 -0.60
N ALA A 129 2.09 -12.23 0.16
CA ALA A 129 1.30 -11.56 1.19
C ALA A 129 0.09 -10.82 0.60
N VAL A 130 0.23 -10.18 -0.56
CA VAL A 130 -0.89 -9.55 -1.28
C VAL A 130 -1.94 -10.58 -1.69
N ARG A 131 -1.53 -11.76 -2.17
CA ARG A 131 -2.46 -12.86 -2.49
C ARG A 131 -3.16 -13.38 -1.24
N GLN A 132 -2.43 -13.51 -0.14
CA GLN A 132 -3.00 -13.90 1.14
C GLN A 132 -4.01 -12.86 1.63
N LEU A 133 -3.72 -11.56 1.54
CA LEU A 133 -4.66 -10.51 1.91
C LEU A 133 -5.91 -10.55 1.02
N PHE A 134 -5.73 -10.65 -0.30
CA PHE A 134 -6.81 -10.74 -1.28
C PHE A 134 -7.80 -11.85 -0.92
N ASP A 135 -7.28 -12.96 -0.41
CA ASP A 135 -8.06 -14.13 -0.03
C ASP A 135 -9.04 -13.90 1.14
N PHE A 136 -8.83 -12.85 1.95
CA PHE A 136 -9.74 -12.43 3.04
C PHE A 136 -10.74 -11.35 2.63
N LEU A 137 -10.48 -10.62 1.54
CA LEU A 137 -11.27 -9.44 1.17
C LEU A 137 -12.49 -9.83 0.32
N PRO A 138 -13.65 -9.17 0.49
CA PRO A 138 -14.70 -9.21 -0.52
C PRO A 138 -14.23 -8.51 -1.79
N LEU A 139 -14.76 -8.89 -2.96
CA LEU A 139 -14.34 -8.27 -4.23
C LEU A 139 -14.81 -6.81 -4.37
N ASN A 140 -15.91 -6.46 -3.70
CA ASN A 140 -16.51 -5.13 -3.68
C ASN A 140 -17.41 -4.96 -2.45
N ASN A 141 -17.88 -3.73 -2.21
CA ASN A 141 -18.69 -3.37 -1.04
C ASN A 141 -20.13 -3.93 -1.03
N ARG A 142 -20.56 -4.65 -2.08
CA ARG A 142 -21.89 -5.28 -2.14
C ARG A 142 -21.85 -6.75 -1.79
N GLU A 143 -20.65 -7.33 -1.72
CA GLU A 143 -20.43 -8.72 -1.39
C GLU A 143 -19.98 -8.87 0.06
N LYS A 144 -20.32 -10.01 0.67
CA LYS A 144 -19.79 -10.39 1.98
C LYS A 144 -18.37 -10.93 1.81
N PRO A 145 -17.54 -10.92 2.88
CA PRO A 145 -16.25 -11.59 2.85
C PRO A 145 -16.36 -13.05 2.37
N PRO A 146 -15.34 -13.58 1.67
CA PRO A 146 -15.37 -14.92 1.12
C PRO A 146 -15.47 -15.98 2.21
N VAL A 147 -16.22 -17.06 1.92
CA VAL A 147 -16.33 -18.25 2.79
C VAL A 147 -15.44 -19.35 2.21
N ARG A 148 -14.66 -20.00 3.06
CA ARG A 148 -13.74 -21.08 2.68
C ARG A 148 -13.92 -22.29 3.58
N PRO A 149 -13.59 -23.51 3.11
CA PRO A 149 -13.46 -24.65 4.00
C PRO A 149 -12.49 -24.32 5.13
N PHE A 150 -12.91 -24.58 6.36
CA PHE A 150 -12.07 -24.49 7.54
C PHE A 150 -12.13 -25.83 8.28
N HIS A 151 -11.03 -26.19 8.95
CA HIS A 151 -10.85 -27.48 9.59
C HIS A 151 -10.74 -27.36 11.12
N ASP A 152 -11.29 -26.28 11.69
CA ASP A 152 -11.35 -26.05 13.13
C ASP A 152 -12.79 -26.28 13.63
N ASP A 153 -12.95 -26.63 14.89
CA ASP A 153 -14.25 -26.80 15.54
C ASP A 153 -14.69 -25.45 16.13
N PRO A 154 -15.83 -24.87 15.71
CA PRO A 154 -16.34 -23.63 16.31
C PRO A 154 -16.63 -23.74 17.82
N ALA A 155 -16.73 -24.95 18.36
CA ALA A 155 -16.92 -25.21 19.79
C ALA A 155 -15.62 -25.55 20.55
N ARG A 156 -14.44 -25.42 19.92
CA ARG A 156 -13.15 -25.72 20.57
C ARG A 156 -12.94 -24.86 21.82
N ILE A 157 -12.62 -25.52 22.94
CA ILE A 157 -12.29 -24.86 24.22
C ILE A 157 -10.77 -24.71 24.32
N GLU A 158 -10.29 -23.52 24.72
CA GLU A 158 -8.87 -23.23 24.93
C GLU A 158 -8.60 -22.87 26.40
N ASN A 159 -8.33 -23.87 27.24
CA ASN A 159 -8.11 -23.69 28.68
C ASN A 159 -6.87 -22.82 28.99
N ARG A 160 -5.92 -22.67 28.05
CA ARG A 160 -4.76 -21.78 28.25
C ARG A 160 -5.16 -20.31 28.38
N LEU A 161 -6.35 -19.93 27.91
CA LEU A 161 -6.87 -18.57 28.06
C LEU A 161 -7.17 -18.22 29.52
N ASP A 162 -7.52 -19.19 30.36
CA ASP A 162 -7.81 -18.98 31.79
C ASP A 162 -6.58 -18.53 32.58
N SER A 163 -5.38 -18.85 32.08
CA SER A 163 -4.09 -18.46 32.67
C SER A 163 -3.28 -17.50 31.77
N LEU A 164 -3.91 -16.91 30.75
CA LEU A 164 -3.22 -15.99 29.84
C LEU A 164 -2.86 -14.67 30.55
N ILE A 165 -3.76 -14.20 31.42
CA ILE A 165 -3.53 -13.00 32.23
C ILE A 165 -2.59 -13.38 33.39
N PRO A 166 -1.40 -12.77 33.50
CA PRO A 166 -0.52 -13.01 34.63
C PRO A 166 -1.17 -12.60 35.96
N ASP A 167 -0.82 -13.27 37.05
CA ASP A 167 -1.39 -13.02 38.38
C ASP A 167 -1.05 -11.62 38.96
N SER A 168 -0.11 -10.86 38.36
CA SER A 168 0.18 -9.45 38.68
C SER A 168 0.99 -8.72 37.60
N ALA A 169 0.82 -7.39 37.57
CA ALA A 169 1.67 -6.41 36.88
C ALA A 169 2.63 -5.73 37.87
#